data_AF-A0A2J7ZQQ5-F1
#
_entry.id   AF-A0A2J7ZQQ5-F1
#
_cell.length_a   1.000
_cell.length_b   1.000
_cell.length_c   1.000
_cell.angle_alpha   90.00
_cell.angle_beta   90.00
_cell.angle_gamma   90.00
#
_symmetry.space_group_name_H-M   'P 1'
#
loop_
_entity.id
_entity.type
_entity.pdbx_description
1 polymer ?
#
loop_
_entity_poly.entity_id
_entity_poly.type
_entity_poly.pdbx_seq_one_letter_code
_entity_poly.pdbx_strand_id
1 'polypeptide(L)'
;MESFCVRAFAEALEVVPYTLAENAGLNPINIVTELRRMHAAGEKYSGINVKKGTITNMLEEKVVQPLLVTTSALTLATETVRMILKIDDIVPTR
;
A
#
# COMPACT_ATOMS: atom_id res chain seq x y z
N MET A 1 19.65 -10.27 -6.94
CA MET A 1 18.88 -10.66 -5.74
C MET A 1 18.15 -9.47 -5.14
N GLU A 2 18.84 -8.34 -4.88
CA GLU A 2 18.22 -7.12 -4.33
C GLU A 2 17.03 -6.60 -5.15
N SER A 3 17.13 -6.57 -6.50
CA SER A 3 16.03 -6.15 -7.37
C SER A 3 14.74 -6.98 -7.21
N PHE A 4 14.84 -8.26 -6.82
CA PHE A 4 13.68 -9.12 -6.60
C PHE A 4 12.98 -8.75 -5.29
N CYS A 5 13.74 -8.58 -4.20
CA CYS A 5 13.22 -8.16 -2.91
C CYS A 5 12.56 -6.78 -2.99
N VAL A 6 13.18 -5.83 -3.70
CA VAL A 6 12.62 -4.48 -3.91
C VAL A 6 11.30 -4.55 -4.67
N ARG A 7 11.21 -5.38 -5.72
CA ARG A 7 9.95 -5.58 -6.46
C ARG A 7 8.87 -6.20 -5.58
N ALA A 8 9.19 -7.25 -4.83
CA ALA A 8 8.24 -7.89 -3.92
C ALA A 8 7.77 -6.92 -2.82
N PHE A 9 8.66 -6.07 -2.31
CA PHE A 9 8.29 -5.02 -1.35
C PHE A 9 7.34 -3.99 -1.98
N ALA A 10 7.59 -3.56 -3.22
CA ALA A 10 6.70 -2.65 -3.94
C ALA A 10 5.31 -3.27 -4.16
N GLU A 11 5.26 -4.55 -4.56
CA GLU A 11 3.99 -5.29 -4.69
C GLU A 11 3.26 -5.42 -3.35
N ALA A 12 3.98 -5.61 -2.24
CA ALA A 12 3.37 -5.70 -0.91
C ALA A 12 2.66 -4.41 -0.47
N LEU A 13 3.09 -3.23 -0.94
CA LEU A 13 2.41 -1.96 -0.64
C LEU A 13 0.99 -1.88 -1.22
N GLU A 14 0.67 -2.71 -2.22
CA GLU A 14 -0.67 -2.77 -2.81
C GLU A 14 -1.71 -3.41 -1.88
N VAL A 15 -1.29 -3.98 -0.75
CA VAL A 15 -2.23 -4.45 0.28
C VAL A 15 -3.17 -3.34 0.74
N VAL A 16 -2.68 -2.09 0.84
CA VAL A 16 -3.49 -0.96 1.31
C VAL A 16 -4.66 -0.66 0.34
N PRO A 17 -4.45 -0.40 -0.96
CA PRO A 17 -5.56 -0.21 -1.88
C PRO A 17 -6.42 -1.46 -2.04
N TYR A 18 -5.85 -2.67 -1.95
CA TYR A 18 -6.61 -3.91 -2.00
C TYR A 18 -7.62 -4.00 -0.85
N THR A 19 -7.16 -3.81 0.39
CA THR A 19 -7.99 -3.83 1.59
C THR A 19 -9.03 -2.70 1.60
N LEU A 20 -8.70 -1.52 1.06
CA LEU A 20 -9.67 -0.42 0.91
C LEU A 20 -10.79 -0.78 -0.06
N ALA A 21 -10.46 -1.40 -1.21
CA ALA A 21 -11.45 -1.84 -2.18
C ALA A 21 -12.35 -2.94 -1.60
N GLU A 22 -11.77 -3.90 -0.89
CA GLU A 22 -12.49 -4.99 -0.23
C GLU A 22 -13.47 -4.47 0.83
N ASN A 23 -13.01 -3.57 1.71
CA ASN A 23 -13.86 -2.94 2.73
C ASN A 23 -15.00 -2.10 2.14
N ALA A 24 -14.81 -1.57 0.93
CA ALA A 24 -15.83 -0.83 0.20
C ALA A 24 -16.78 -1.74 -0.61
N GLY A 25 -16.59 -3.06 -0.57
CA GLY A 25 -17.37 -4.03 -1.34
C GLY A 25 -17.12 -3.99 -2.86
N LEU A 26 -16.00 -3.39 -3.28
CA LEU A 26 -15.58 -3.32 -4.68
C LEU A 26 -14.77 -4.57 -5.05
N ASN A 27 -14.64 -4.85 -6.35
CA ASN A 27 -13.72 -5.90 -6.82
C ASN A 27 -12.27 -5.40 -6.72
N PRO A 28 -11.44 -5.92 -5.78
CA PRO A 28 -10.12 -5.36 -5.53
C PRO A 28 -9.16 -5.57 -6.71
N ILE A 29 -9.28 -6.68 -7.43
CA ILE A 29 -8.43 -7.00 -8.59
C ILE A 29 -8.63 -5.96 -9.68
N ASN A 30 -9.89 -5.64 -10.00
CA ASN A 30 -10.21 -4.64 -11.04
C ASN A 30 -9.72 -3.25 -10.63
N ILE A 31 -9.98 -2.85 -9.38
CA ILE A 31 -9.58 -1.53 -8.86
C ILE A 31 -8.06 -1.37 -8.87
N VAL A 32 -7.31 -2.34 -8.34
CA VAL A 32 -5.84 -2.24 -8.29
C VAL A 32 -5.24 -2.27 -9.71
N THR A 33 -5.81 -3.05 -10.63
CA THR A 33 -5.35 -3.09 -12.04
C THR A 33 -5.57 -1.75 -12.75
N GLU A 34 -6.75 -1.14 -12.57
CA GLU A 34 -7.04 0.17 -13.13
C GLU A 34 -6.15 1.26 -12.51
N LEU A 35 -5.93 1.20 -11.20
CA LEU A 35 -5.05 2.12 -10.48
C LEU A 35 -3.61 2.05 -11.02
N ARG A 36 -3.07 0.84 -11.21
CA ARG A 36 -1.75 0.63 -11.83
C ARG A 36 -1.68 1.26 -13.23
N ARG A 37 -2.71 1.07 -14.06
CA ARG A 37 -2.78 1.63 -15.41
C ARG A 37 -2.72 3.16 -15.39
N MET A 38 -3.49 3.80 -14.51
CA MET A 38 -3.53 5.27 -14.40
C MET A 38 -2.21 5.85 -13.88
N HIS A 39 -1.63 5.24 -12.84
CA HIS A 39 -0.32 5.64 -12.32
C HIS A 39 0.80 5.43 -13.35
N ALA A 40 0.75 4.36 -14.14
CA ALA A 40 1.69 4.12 -15.24
C ALA A 40 1.55 5.14 -16.37
N ALA A 41 0.35 5.70 -16.57
CA ALA A 41 0.09 6.80 -17.50
C ALA A 41 0.56 8.17 -16.97
N GLY A 42 1.09 8.24 -15.74
CA GLY A 42 1.60 9.46 -15.12
C GLY A 42 0.62 10.18 -14.20
N GLU A 43 -0.57 9.63 -13.97
CA GLU A 43 -1.55 10.22 -13.05
C GLU A 43 -1.20 9.91 -11.60
N LYS A 44 -0.51 10.84 -10.94
CA LYS A 44 0.02 10.66 -9.58
C LYS A 44 -1.03 10.68 -8.47
N TYR A 45 -2.18 11.31 -8.72
CA TYR A 45 -3.20 11.56 -7.70
C TYR A 45 -4.41 10.63 -7.81
N SER A 46 -4.38 9.65 -8.72
CA SER A 46 -5.44 8.67 -8.85
C SER A 46 -5.50 7.80 -7.58
N GLY A 47 -6.68 7.63 -7.00
CA GLY A 47 -6.90 6.84 -5.80
C GLY A 47 -8.33 6.32 -5.70
N ILE A 48 -8.57 5.46 -4.71
CA ILE A 48 -9.86 4.78 -4.54
C ILE A 48 -10.85 5.72 -3.86
N ASN A 49 -11.91 6.10 -4.57
CA ASN A 49 -13.02 6.82 -4.00
C ASN A 49 -14.11 5.85 -3.51
N VAL A 50 -14.07 5.52 -2.22
CA VAL A 50 -15.02 4.59 -1.60
C VAL A 50 -16.48 5.07 -1.64
N LYS A 51 -16.73 6.39 -1.76
CA LYS A 51 -18.09 6.93 -1.84
C LYS A 51 -18.72 6.75 -3.22
N LYS A 52 -17.90 6.87 -4.27
CA LYS A 52 -18.33 6.72 -5.67
C LYS A 52 -18.13 5.29 -6.20
N GLY A 53 -17.33 4.49 -5.51
CA GLY A 53 -16.97 3.14 -5.94
C GLY A 53 -16.02 3.10 -7.16
N THR A 54 -15.37 4.23 -7.47
CA THR A 54 -14.52 4.39 -8.66
C THR A 54 -13.17 4.98 -8.30
N ILE A 55 -12.24 4.97 -9.25
CA ILE A 55 -10.97 5.69 -9.13
C ILE A 55 -11.17 7.14 -9.56
N THR A 56 -10.73 8.07 -8.72
CA THR A 56 -10.79 9.51 -9.02
C THR A 56 -9.51 10.21 -8.58
N ASN A 57 -9.36 11.48 -8.93
CA ASN A 57 -8.28 12.31 -8.43
C ASN A 57 -8.53 12.65 -6.94
N MET A 58 -7.68 12.16 -6.04
CA MET A 58 -7.83 12.35 -4.60
C MET A 58 -7.65 13.82 -4.18
N LEU A 59 -6.86 14.60 -4.92
CA LEU A 59 -6.67 16.01 -4.64
C LEU A 59 -7.94 16.83 -4.91
N GLU A 60 -8.64 16.52 -6.00
CA GLU A 60 -9.93 17.14 -6.34
C GLU A 60 -11.03 16.74 -5.34
N GLU A 61 -10.99 15.49 -4.85
CA GLU A 61 -11.89 15.00 -3.79
C GLU A 61 -11.53 15.52 -2.39
N LYS A 62 -10.46 16.31 -2.25
CA LYS A 62 -9.93 16.85 -0.98
C LYS A 62 -9.57 15.76 0.04
N VAL A 63 -9.18 14.58 -0.44
CA VAL A 63 -8.69 13.47 0.39
C VAL A 63 -7.16 13.54 0.40
N VAL A 64 -6.61 14.11 1.46
CA VAL A 64 -5.17 14.31 1.62
C VAL A 64 -4.70 13.74 2.95
N GLN A 65 -3.44 13.30 2.99
CA GLN A 65 -2.77 12.88 4.22
C GLN A 65 -1.45 13.63 4.38
N PRO A 66 -1.04 13.98 5.61
CA PRO A 66 0.28 14.56 5.85
C PRO A 66 1.39 13.59 5.45
N LEU A 67 2.45 14.12 4.85
CA LEU A 67 3.63 13.33 4.46
C LEU A 67 4.17 12.48 5.62
N LEU A 68 4.19 13.06 6.82
CA LEU A 68 4.69 12.41 8.03
C LEU A 68 3.98 11.09 8.33
N VAL A 69 2.68 10.97 8.02
CA VAL A 69 1.91 9.75 8.28
C VAL A 69 2.47 8.59 7.47
N THR A 70 2.60 8.78 6.15
CA THR A 70 3.09 7.72 5.25
C THR A 70 4.56 7.39 5.50
N THR A 71 5.41 8.40 5.71
CA THR A 71 6.85 8.16 5.97
C THR A 71 7.06 7.39 7.27
N SER A 72 6.30 7.73 8.31
CA SER A 72 6.41 7.05 9.61
C SER A 72 5.88 5.63 9.52
N ALA A 73 4.73 5.42 8.86
CA ALA A 73 4.14 4.09 8.68
C ALA A 73 5.11 3.14 7.95
N LEU A 74 5.73 3.60 6.84
CA LEU A 74 6.72 2.83 6.11
C LEU A 74 7.94 2.52 6.97
N THR A 75 8.50 3.52 7.66
CA THR A 75 9.70 3.34 8.49
C THR A 75 9.45 2.32 9.62
N LEU A 76 8.33 2.46 10.33
CA LEU A 76 8.00 1.59 11.46
C LEU A 76 7.73 0.15 11.00
N ALA A 77 6.94 -0.04 9.93
CA ALA A 77 6.65 -1.36 9.40
C ALA A 77 7.93 -2.06 8.90
N THR A 78 8.78 -1.35 8.14
CA THR A 78 10.04 -1.89 7.62
C THR A 78 11.01 -2.26 8.73
N GLU A 79 11.25 -1.39 9.72
CA GLU A 79 12.15 -1.71 10.82
C GLU A 79 11.61 -2.85 11.69
N THR A 80 10.30 -2.92 11.90
CA THR A 80 9.67 -4.04 12.63
C THR A 80 9.90 -5.38 11.92
N VAL A 81 9.62 -5.45 10.61
CA VAL A 81 9.84 -6.69 9.84
C VAL A 81 11.33 -7.03 9.79
N ARG A 82 12.20 -6.02 9.68
CA ARG A 82 13.65 -6.24 9.73
C ARG A 82 14.12 -6.82 11.07
N MET A 83 13.53 -6.40 12.20
CA MET A 83 13.81 -7.01 13.50
C MET A 83 13.37 -8.47 13.53
N ILE A 84 12.19 -8.78 13.00
CA ILE A 84 11.68 -10.15 12.92
C ILE A 84 12.60 -11.03 12.08
N LEU A 85 13.01 -10.57 10.89
CA LEU A 85 13.88 -11.32 9.98
C LEU A 85 15.29 -11.58 10.53
N LYS A 86 15.71 -10.85 11.57
CA LYS A 86 17.01 -11.04 12.23
C LYS A 86 16.98 -12.13 13.31
N ILE A 87 15.79 -12.59 13.71
CA ILE A 87 15.66 -13.67 14.69
C ILE A 87 16.04 -14.99 14.00
N ASP A 88 17.10 -15.61 14.48
CA ASP A 88 17.61 -16.90 13.99
C ASP A 88 17.10 -18.08 14.82
N ASP A 89 16.83 -17.87 16.12
CA ASP A 89 16.23 -18.87 17.01
C ASP A 89 15.35 -18.22 18.09
N ILE A 90 14.40 -19.00 18.63
CA ILE A 90 13.48 -18.57 19.70
C ILE A 90 13.79 -19.39 20.95
N VAL A 91 14.28 -18.73 21.99
CA VAL A 91 14.50 -19.35 23.31
C VAL A 91 13.26 -19.13 24.18
N PRO A 92 12.44 -20.15 24.45
CA PRO A 92 11.29 -20.00 25.33
C PRO A 92 11.75 -19.82 26.79
N THR A 93 11.26 -18.76 27.43
CA THR A 93 11.46 -18.54 28.87
C THR A 93 10.21 -18.98 29.64
N ARG A 94 10.40 -19.58 30.81
CA ARG A 94 9.33 -20.09 31.67
C ARG A 94 8.58 -18.97 32.39
#